data_AF-A0A7J8VMZ9-F1
#
_entry.id   AF-A0A7J8VMZ9-F1
#
_cell.length_a   1.000
_cell.length_b   1.000
_cell.length_c   1.000
_cell.angle_alpha   90.00
_cell.angle_beta   90.00
_cell.angle_gamma   90.00
#
_symmetry.space_group_name_H-M   'P 1'
#
loop_
_entity.id
_entity.type
_entity.pdbx_description
1 polymer ?
#
loop_
_entity_poly.entity_id
_entity_poly.type
_entity_poly.pdbx_seq_one_letter_code
_entity_poly.pdbx_strand_id
1 'polypeptide(L)'
;MSGMEKEILEKSIINQNKSLEAALIPQSLFQVGLLLVLPMLMEISLEKGFRTALADFIIMQLQLASVFFTFQLGTKAHYFGRTILHGGSKYRATGRGFVVFHAKFADNYRLYSRSHFVKGFELGILLVVYEVYGVSYRRSSLYLFITCSIWFLVGSWLFAPFVFNPSGFDWQKTVDDWADWKRWMGFRGGIGIQPEKSWESWWEREHEHLKYTNIRGRVLEIILALRFFVYQYGIVYHLDIAHHSRSWRVYGLSWGVIAAAFLLSKVVSVGRQLLGIELELVFRMLKAFLFLACLGITILLSKTYGLTISDLLAAVLAFLPTGWGILL
;
A
#
# COMPACT_ATOMS: atom_id res chain seq x y z
N MET A 1 19.86 -21.33 14.70
CA MET A 1 20.45 -21.06 13.37
C MET A 1 21.09 -22.33 12.88
N SER A 2 20.77 -22.78 11.67
CA SER A 2 21.44 -23.93 11.06
C SER A 2 22.90 -23.59 10.74
N GLY A 3 23.81 -24.56 10.79
CA GLY A 3 25.24 -24.33 10.50
C GLY A 3 25.49 -23.71 9.12
N MET A 4 24.62 -24.01 8.14
CA MET A 4 24.70 -23.50 6.78
C MET A 4 24.32 -22.02 6.66
N GLU A 5 23.32 -21.54 7.41
CA GLU A 5 22.99 -20.11 7.49
C GLU A 5 24.18 -19.29 8.04
N LYS A 6 24.88 -19.84 9.03
CA LYS A 6 26.01 -19.17 9.69
C LYS A 6 27.22 -19.05 8.76
N GLU A 7 27.51 -20.09 8.00
CA GLU A 7 28.63 -20.12 7.04
C GLU A 7 28.36 -19.27 5.79
N ILE A 8 27.10 -19.18 5.34
CA ILE A 8 26.66 -18.27 4.27
C ILE A 8 26.78 -16.82 4.74
N LEU A 9 26.36 -16.50 5.96
CA LEU A 9 26.51 -15.16 6.54
C LEU A 9 27.99 -14.77 6.68
N GLU A 10 28.85 -15.65 7.21
CA GLU A 10 30.28 -15.36 7.40
C GLU A 10 31.03 -15.16 6.06
N LYS A 11 30.70 -15.93 5.02
CA LYS A 11 31.34 -15.79 3.69
C LYS A 11 30.71 -14.72 2.79
N SER A 12 29.41 -14.42 2.91
CA SER A 12 28.73 -13.42 2.05
C SER A 12 28.89 -11.98 2.52
N ILE A 13 29.09 -11.75 3.82
CA ILE A 13 29.21 -10.40 4.40
C ILE A 13 30.45 -9.65 3.86
N ILE A 14 31.49 -10.36 3.43
CA ILE A 14 32.78 -9.75 3.06
C ILE A 14 32.89 -9.43 1.56
N ASN A 15 32.15 -10.09 0.64
CA ASN A 15 32.49 -10.02 -0.79
C ASN A 15 31.36 -9.90 -1.84
N GLN A 16 30.07 -9.77 -1.50
CA GLN A 16 29.01 -10.00 -2.51
C GLN A 16 27.90 -8.95 -2.73
N ASN A 17 28.02 -7.68 -2.32
CA ASN A 17 26.93 -6.70 -2.57
C ASN A 17 27.29 -5.34 -3.16
N LYS A 18 28.56 -5.07 -3.50
CA LYS A 18 28.91 -3.82 -4.20
C LYS A 18 28.16 -3.64 -5.53
N SER A 19 27.91 -4.72 -6.27
CA SER A 19 27.16 -4.70 -7.53
C SER A 19 25.68 -4.37 -7.32
N LEU A 20 25.05 -4.95 -6.30
CA LEU A 20 23.67 -4.64 -5.93
C LEU A 20 23.53 -3.19 -5.46
N GLU A 21 24.45 -2.73 -4.60
CA GLU A 21 24.50 -1.34 -4.17
C GLU A 21 24.67 -0.38 -5.35
N ALA A 22 25.60 -0.67 -6.26
CA ALA A 22 25.82 0.13 -7.47
C ALA A 22 24.59 0.17 -8.37
N ALA A 23 23.79 -0.90 -8.43
CA ALA A 23 22.54 -0.92 -9.19
C ALA A 23 21.40 -0.13 -8.49
N LEU A 24 21.36 -0.13 -7.16
CA LEU A 24 20.31 0.54 -6.37
C LEU A 24 20.50 2.06 -6.27
N ILE A 25 21.73 2.57 -6.39
CA ILE A 25 22.01 4.01 -6.31
C ILE A 25 21.34 4.80 -7.44
N PRO A 26 21.54 4.49 -8.73
CA PRO A 26 20.85 5.17 -9.82
C PRO A 26 19.34 5.07 -9.66
N GLN A 27 18.81 3.87 -9.35
CA GLN A 27 17.38 3.66 -9.14
C GLN A 27 16.82 4.61 -8.06
N SER A 28 17.50 4.74 -6.92
CA SER A 28 17.08 5.63 -5.83
C SER A 28 17.08 7.10 -6.24
N LEU A 29 18.03 7.54 -7.08
CA LEU A 29 18.08 8.89 -7.63
C LEU A 29 16.94 9.16 -8.63
N PHE A 30 16.64 8.20 -9.51
CA PHE A 30 15.50 8.27 -10.42
C PHE A 30 14.18 8.34 -9.64
N GLN A 31 14.08 7.58 -8.55
CA GLN A 31 12.88 7.42 -7.75
C GLN A 31 12.46 8.69 -7.00
N VAL A 32 13.41 9.54 -6.60
CA VAL A 32 13.11 10.84 -5.95
C VAL A 32 12.72 11.91 -6.98
N GLY A 33 12.72 11.58 -8.28
CA GLY A 33 12.26 12.48 -9.35
C GLY A 33 13.29 13.53 -9.80
N LEU A 34 14.49 13.55 -9.20
CA LEU A 34 15.56 14.51 -9.55
C LEU A 34 15.95 14.43 -11.03
N LEU A 35 16.04 13.22 -11.57
CA LEU A 35 16.40 12.99 -12.98
C LEU A 35 15.29 13.38 -13.97
N LEU A 36 14.02 13.43 -13.53
CA LEU A 36 12.92 13.90 -14.37
C LEU A 36 12.97 15.43 -14.58
N VAL A 37 13.63 16.14 -13.67
CA VAL A 37 13.81 17.60 -13.73
C VAL A 37 15.01 17.98 -14.62
N LEU A 38 15.95 17.05 -14.83
CA LEU A 38 17.20 17.32 -15.54
C LEU A 38 17.02 17.84 -16.97
N PRO A 39 16.12 17.29 -17.83
CA PRO A 39 15.88 17.86 -19.16
C PRO A 39 15.43 19.32 -19.12
N MET A 40 14.54 19.65 -18.17
CA MET A 40 14.05 21.02 -17.99
C MET A 40 15.16 21.96 -17.50
N LEU A 41 16.05 21.49 -16.63
CA LEU A 41 17.21 22.28 -16.20
C LEU A 41 18.17 22.56 -17.34
N MET A 42 18.40 21.59 -18.23
CA MET A 42 19.24 21.76 -19.40
C MET A 42 18.64 22.79 -20.35
N GLU A 43 17.32 22.73 -20.60
CA GLU A 43 16.59 23.69 -21.41
C GLU A 43 16.70 25.11 -20.85
N ILE A 44 16.38 25.31 -19.57
CA ILE A 44 16.47 26.64 -18.92
C ILE A 44 17.93 27.13 -18.88
N SER A 45 18.90 26.23 -18.69
CA SER A 45 20.31 26.59 -18.69
C SER A 45 20.78 27.11 -20.04
N LEU A 46 20.28 26.51 -21.13
CA LEU A 46 20.59 26.92 -22.50
C LEU A 46 19.86 28.22 -22.89
N GLU A 47 18.61 28.39 -22.49
CA GLU A 47 17.79 29.54 -22.88
C GLU A 47 18.06 30.80 -22.03
N LYS A 48 18.24 30.63 -20.71
CA LYS A 48 18.25 31.73 -19.73
C LYS A 48 19.52 31.79 -18.88
N GLY A 49 20.46 30.88 -19.14
CA GLY A 49 21.75 30.78 -18.44
C GLY A 49 21.69 29.94 -17.16
N PHE A 50 22.85 29.38 -16.80
CA PHE A 50 22.99 28.42 -15.69
C PHE A 50 22.55 28.96 -14.32
N ARG A 51 22.81 30.24 -14.02
CA ARG A 51 22.41 30.85 -12.74
C ARG A 51 20.89 30.89 -12.57
N THR A 52 20.18 31.27 -13.62
CA THR A 52 18.71 31.29 -13.65
C THR A 52 18.16 29.89 -13.50
N ALA A 53 18.71 28.92 -14.22
CA ALA A 53 18.31 27.52 -14.12
C ALA A 53 18.49 26.95 -12.69
N LEU A 54 19.60 27.29 -12.01
CA LEU A 54 19.82 26.87 -10.63
C LEU A 54 18.82 27.53 -9.66
N ALA A 55 18.50 28.81 -9.85
CA ALA A 55 17.50 29.49 -9.03
C ALA A 55 16.10 28.89 -9.23
N ASP A 56 15.69 28.67 -10.48
CA ASP A 56 14.42 28.05 -10.84
C ASP A 56 14.33 26.62 -10.29
N PHE A 57 15.43 25.86 -10.33
CA PHE A 57 15.50 24.53 -9.72
C PHE A 57 15.15 24.56 -8.23
N ILE A 58 15.78 25.47 -7.47
CA ILE A 58 15.56 25.59 -6.03
C ILE A 58 14.10 25.95 -5.77
N ILE A 59 13.54 26.89 -6.53
CA ILE A 59 12.12 27.28 -6.43
C ILE A 59 11.21 26.08 -6.71
N MET A 60 11.48 25.29 -7.76
CA MET A 60 10.72 24.08 -8.06
C MET A 60 10.77 23.07 -6.92
N GLN A 61 11.94 22.86 -6.30
CA GLN A 61 12.06 21.95 -5.15
C GLN A 61 11.25 22.44 -3.94
N LEU A 62 11.26 23.76 -3.67
CA LEU A 62 10.42 24.36 -2.63
C LEU A 62 8.92 24.22 -2.92
N GLN A 63 8.53 24.18 -4.19
CA GLN A 63 7.16 23.88 -4.65
C GLN A 63 6.84 22.38 -4.67
N LEU A 64 7.69 21.54 -4.06
CA LEU A 64 7.51 20.09 -3.95
C LEU A 64 7.56 19.36 -5.30
N ALA A 65 8.34 19.86 -6.28
CA ALA A 65 8.50 19.23 -7.58
C ALA A 65 8.93 17.75 -7.47
N SER A 66 9.84 17.40 -6.55
CA SER A 66 10.24 16.01 -6.34
C SER A 66 9.06 15.10 -5.94
N VAL A 67 8.16 15.59 -5.09
CA VAL A 67 6.93 14.86 -4.69
C VAL A 67 6.01 14.71 -5.90
N PHE A 68 5.81 15.79 -6.66
CA PHE A 68 4.97 15.79 -7.85
C PHE A 68 5.47 14.81 -8.91
N PHE A 69 6.76 14.85 -9.28
CA PHE A 69 7.32 14.00 -10.31
C PHE A 69 7.38 12.53 -9.88
N THR A 70 7.66 12.27 -8.61
CA THR A 70 7.61 10.91 -8.03
C THR A 70 6.19 10.33 -8.12
N PHE A 71 5.18 11.13 -7.81
CA PHE A 71 3.77 10.76 -7.96
C PHE A 71 3.37 10.57 -9.43
N GLN A 72 3.77 11.49 -10.31
CA GLN A 72 3.50 11.41 -11.75
C GLN A 72 4.12 10.14 -12.37
N LEU A 73 5.34 9.78 -11.97
CA LEU A 73 6.01 8.56 -12.40
C LEU A 73 5.23 7.31 -11.97
N GLY A 74 4.70 7.29 -10.75
CA GLY A 74 3.84 6.22 -10.25
C GLY A 74 2.59 6.02 -11.11
N THR A 75 1.94 7.13 -11.49
CA THR A 75 0.79 7.12 -12.41
C THR A 75 1.18 6.50 -13.76
N LYS A 76 2.25 7.00 -14.39
CA LYS A 76 2.73 6.49 -15.68
C LYS A 76 3.07 5.01 -15.60
N ALA A 77 3.85 4.61 -14.61
CA ALA A 77 4.28 3.22 -14.42
C ALA A 77 3.09 2.27 -14.22
N HIS A 78 2.10 2.65 -13.40
CA HIS A 78 0.92 1.82 -13.17
C HIS A 78 0.11 1.58 -14.45
N TYR A 79 -0.27 2.65 -15.16
CA TYR A 79 -1.13 2.51 -16.33
C TYR A 79 -0.38 1.95 -17.55
N PHE A 80 0.91 2.25 -17.69
CA PHE A 80 1.76 1.63 -18.70
C PHE A 80 1.89 0.13 -18.46
N GLY A 81 2.22 -0.30 -17.24
CA GLY A 81 2.30 -1.72 -16.88
C GLY A 81 0.98 -2.45 -17.06
N ARG A 82 -0.14 -1.83 -16.68
CA ARG A 82 -1.49 -2.39 -16.90
C ARG A 82 -1.76 -2.61 -18.40
N THR A 83 -1.39 -1.65 -19.24
CA THR A 83 -1.57 -1.76 -20.70
C THR A 83 -0.72 -2.88 -21.29
N ILE A 84 0.51 -3.08 -20.79
CA ILE A 84 1.38 -4.19 -21.23
C ILE A 84 0.82 -5.55 -20.82
N LEU A 85 0.37 -5.69 -19.57
CA LEU A 85 -0.07 -6.99 -19.02
C LEU A 85 -1.45 -7.41 -19.53
N HIS A 86 -2.36 -6.44 -19.65
CA HIS A 86 -3.79 -6.71 -19.85
C HIS A 86 -4.34 -6.14 -21.15
N GLY A 87 -3.61 -5.22 -21.79
CA GLY A 87 -4.15 -4.40 -22.86
C GLY A 87 -5.18 -3.38 -22.35
N GLY A 88 -5.85 -2.72 -23.30
CA GLY A 88 -6.92 -1.78 -23.00
C GLY A 88 -6.42 -0.42 -22.53
N SER A 89 -6.36 0.55 -23.44
CA SER A 89 -6.20 1.96 -23.08
C SER A 89 -7.59 2.57 -22.83
N LYS A 90 -7.70 3.38 -21.78
CA LYS A 90 -8.89 4.19 -21.51
C LYS A 90 -8.48 5.65 -21.59
N TYR A 91 -9.09 6.40 -22.50
CA TYR A 91 -8.94 7.86 -22.49
C TYR A 91 -9.71 8.41 -21.29
N ARG A 92 -9.04 9.24 -20.50
CA ARG A 92 -9.67 10.01 -19.43
C ARG A 92 -9.52 11.48 -19.77
N ALA A 93 -10.64 12.15 -19.97
CA ALA A 93 -10.64 13.56 -20.32
C ALA A 93 -9.93 14.36 -19.24
N THR A 94 -8.86 15.06 -19.62
CA THR A 94 -8.23 16.08 -18.79
C THR A 94 -9.09 17.33 -18.94
N GLY A 95 -10.09 17.49 -18.07
CA GLY A 95 -10.97 18.65 -18.13
C GLY A 95 -10.17 19.96 -18.12
N ARG A 96 -10.57 20.92 -18.96
CA ARG A 96 -10.08 22.31 -18.87
C ARG A 96 -10.88 23.02 -17.77
N GLY A 97 -10.54 22.75 -16.51
CA GLY A 97 -11.12 23.43 -15.36
C GLY A 97 -10.21 24.56 -14.85
N PHE A 98 -10.77 25.48 -14.06
CA PHE A 98 -9.97 26.38 -13.23
C PHE A 98 -9.07 25.55 -12.28
N VAL A 99 -7.82 25.97 -12.12
CA VAL A 99 -6.74 25.20 -11.47
C VAL A 99 -6.96 24.96 -9.96
N VAL A 100 -8.00 25.53 -9.36
CA VAL A 100 -8.24 25.53 -7.90
C VAL A 100 -9.55 24.81 -7.52
N PHE A 101 -9.78 23.61 -8.05
CA PHE A 101 -10.90 22.78 -7.61
C PHE A 101 -10.50 21.83 -6.48
N HIS A 102 -11.34 21.82 -5.44
CA HIS A 102 -11.24 20.89 -4.33
C HIS A 102 -11.52 19.45 -4.81
N ALA A 103 -10.56 18.55 -4.62
CA ALA A 103 -10.77 17.13 -4.87
C ALA A 103 -11.30 16.44 -3.61
N LYS A 104 -12.47 15.81 -3.70
CA LYS A 104 -13.06 15.10 -2.55
C LYS A 104 -12.25 13.84 -2.21
N PHE A 105 -12.33 13.40 -0.97
CA PHE A 105 -11.68 12.14 -0.54
C PHE A 105 -12.11 10.92 -1.35
N ALA A 106 -13.40 10.80 -1.71
CA ALA A 106 -13.89 9.73 -2.55
C ALA A 106 -13.29 9.78 -3.97
N ASP A 107 -13.12 10.97 -4.55
CA ASP A 107 -12.48 11.13 -5.86
C ASP A 107 -11.01 10.72 -5.82
N ASN A 108 -10.26 11.22 -4.83
CA ASN A 108 -8.86 10.87 -4.63
C ASN A 108 -8.68 9.36 -4.43
N TYR A 109 -9.53 8.73 -3.62
CA TYR A 109 -9.50 7.28 -3.42
C TYR A 109 -9.77 6.54 -4.74
N ARG A 110 -10.83 6.89 -5.47
CA ARG A 110 -11.17 6.24 -6.74
C ARG A 110 -10.09 6.39 -7.80
N LEU A 111 -9.40 7.53 -7.83
CA LEU A 111 -8.33 7.84 -8.78
C LEU A 111 -7.01 7.13 -8.47
N TYR A 112 -6.64 7.11 -7.18
CA TYR A 112 -5.27 6.80 -6.77
C TYR A 112 -5.13 5.53 -5.94
N SER A 113 -6.23 4.87 -5.56
CA SER A 113 -6.18 3.66 -4.72
C SER A 113 -5.27 2.56 -5.29
N ARG A 114 -5.50 2.11 -6.53
CA ARG A 114 -4.70 1.02 -7.15
C ARG A 114 -3.35 1.46 -7.70
N SER A 115 -3.24 2.73 -8.11
CA SER A 115 -2.04 3.26 -8.72
C SER A 115 -0.99 3.68 -7.69
N HIS A 116 -1.42 4.21 -6.53
CA HIS A 116 -0.54 4.79 -5.51
C HIS A 116 -0.82 4.24 -4.13
N PHE A 117 -2.04 4.34 -3.58
CA PHE A 117 -2.27 4.07 -2.15
C PHE A 117 -1.95 2.64 -1.75
N VAL A 118 -2.52 1.65 -2.46
CA VAL A 118 -2.25 0.23 -2.18
C VAL A 118 -0.76 -0.08 -2.33
N LYS A 119 -0.11 0.42 -3.37
CA LYS A 119 1.32 0.19 -3.60
C LYS A 119 2.21 0.90 -2.57
N GLY A 120 1.82 2.10 -2.14
CA GLY A 120 2.52 2.88 -1.12
C GLY A 120 2.41 2.22 0.24
N PHE A 121 1.22 1.72 0.61
CA PHE A 121 1.06 0.91 1.81
C PHE A 121 1.83 -0.42 1.73
N GLU A 122 1.81 -1.12 0.59
CA GLU A 122 2.61 -2.33 0.39
C GLU A 122 4.10 -2.06 0.60
N LEU A 123 4.65 -1.03 -0.05
CA LEU A 123 6.06 -0.64 0.11
C LEU A 123 6.38 -0.18 1.53
N GLY A 124 5.49 0.57 2.18
CA GLY A 124 5.65 0.99 3.58
C GLY A 124 5.69 -0.20 4.54
N ILE A 125 4.80 -1.19 4.37
CA ILE A 125 4.82 -2.44 5.15
C ILE A 125 6.13 -3.18 4.93
N LEU A 126 6.58 -3.30 3.67
CA LEU A 126 7.85 -3.97 3.36
C LEU A 126 9.05 -3.26 3.97
N LEU A 127 9.07 -1.93 4.00
CA LEU A 127 10.13 -1.16 4.66
C LEU A 127 10.14 -1.42 6.16
N VAL A 128 8.97 -1.44 6.81
CA VAL A 128 8.88 -1.77 8.24
C VAL A 128 9.35 -3.19 8.50
N VAL A 129 8.93 -4.16 7.69
CA VAL A 129 9.38 -5.57 7.80
C VAL A 129 10.90 -5.67 7.62
N TYR A 130 11.45 -4.95 6.64
CA TYR A 130 12.89 -4.90 6.40
C TYR A 130 13.65 -4.26 7.56
N GLU A 131 13.11 -3.21 8.18
CA GLU A 131 13.71 -2.55 9.34
C GLU A 131 13.63 -3.40 10.62
N VAL A 132 12.55 -4.17 10.80
CA VAL A 132 12.38 -5.03 11.98
C VAL A 132 13.21 -6.30 11.83
N TYR A 133 13.08 -7.02 10.72
CA TYR A 133 13.66 -8.36 10.54
C TYR A 133 14.95 -8.40 9.70
N GLY A 134 15.34 -7.30 9.07
CA GLY A 134 16.57 -7.23 8.27
C GLY A 134 17.83 -7.27 9.14
N VAL A 135 18.66 -8.30 8.95
CA VAL A 135 19.87 -8.55 9.75
C VAL A 135 21.14 -7.95 9.12
N SER A 136 21.18 -7.75 7.80
CA SER A 136 22.46 -7.76 7.09
C SER A 136 23.05 -6.41 6.64
N TYR A 137 22.35 -5.27 6.74
CA TYR A 137 22.83 -4.04 6.05
C TYR A 137 22.61 -2.70 6.78
N ARG A 138 22.52 -2.66 8.11
CA ARG A 138 22.16 -1.42 8.84
C ARG A 138 23.30 -0.38 9.02
N ARG A 139 24.54 -0.66 8.61
CA ARG A 139 25.71 0.19 8.94
C ARG A 139 26.29 1.04 7.80
N SER A 140 25.75 0.94 6.58
CA SER A 140 26.26 1.70 5.43
C SER A 140 25.50 3.01 5.22
N SER A 141 26.17 4.09 4.81
CA SER A 141 25.50 5.33 4.36
C SER A 141 24.58 5.10 3.17
N LEU A 142 24.89 4.10 2.34
CA LEU A 142 24.06 3.68 1.20
C LEU A 142 22.73 3.08 1.64
N TYR A 143 22.72 2.33 2.75
CA TYR A 143 21.47 1.81 3.33
C TYR A 143 20.52 2.94 3.71
N LEU A 144 21.04 3.96 4.39
CA LEU A 144 20.24 5.11 4.80
C LEU A 144 19.70 5.87 3.59
N PHE A 145 20.54 6.08 2.57
CA PHE A 145 20.13 6.75 1.33
C PHE A 145 19.00 6.00 0.61
N ILE A 146 19.14 4.69 0.41
CA ILE A 146 18.14 3.85 -0.25
C ILE A 146 16.84 3.78 0.58
N THR A 147 16.95 3.57 1.89
CA THR A 147 15.76 3.47 2.76
C THR A 147 15.01 4.81 2.81
N CYS A 148 15.73 5.92 2.90
CA CYS A 148 15.16 7.27 2.86
C CYS A 148 14.48 7.56 1.50
N SER A 149 15.07 7.14 0.38
CA SER A 149 14.48 7.34 -0.95
C SER A 149 13.18 6.55 -1.14
N ILE A 150 13.08 5.34 -0.56
CA ILE A 150 11.84 4.55 -0.58
C ILE A 150 10.79 5.13 0.39
N TRP A 151 11.17 5.60 1.57
CA TRP A 151 10.25 6.34 2.44
C TRP A 151 9.72 7.61 1.77
N PHE A 152 10.57 8.34 1.04
CA PHE A 152 10.15 9.50 0.25
C PHE A 152 9.17 9.12 -0.86
N LEU A 153 9.40 8.00 -1.55
CA LEU A 153 8.46 7.44 -2.54
C LEU A 153 7.11 7.11 -1.90
N VAL A 154 7.12 6.38 -0.78
CA VAL A 154 5.91 6.01 -0.03
C VAL A 154 5.15 7.26 0.40
N GLY A 155 5.84 8.24 0.99
CA GLY A 155 5.25 9.51 1.39
C GLY A 155 4.64 10.25 0.20
N SER A 156 5.36 10.32 -0.91
CA SER A 156 4.87 10.97 -2.13
C SER A 156 3.61 10.30 -2.68
N TRP A 157 3.57 8.96 -2.73
CA TRP A 157 2.42 8.20 -3.23
C TRP A 157 1.19 8.30 -2.32
N LEU A 158 1.39 8.35 -1.00
CA LEU A 158 0.29 8.44 -0.04
C LEU A 158 -0.25 9.85 0.12
N PHE A 159 0.62 10.87 0.10
CA PHE A 159 0.24 12.22 0.52
C PHE A 159 0.13 13.26 -0.59
N ALA A 160 0.73 13.04 -1.78
CA ALA A 160 0.68 14.05 -2.86
C ALA A 160 -0.75 14.50 -3.25
N PRO A 161 -1.77 13.63 -3.37
CA PRO A 161 -3.14 14.07 -3.70
C PRO A 161 -3.76 15.01 -2.66
N PHE A 162 -3.26 15.01 -1.42
CA PHE A 162 -3.74 15.85 -0.34
C PHE A 162 -2.93 17.15 -0.25
N VAL A 163 -1.59 17.04 -0.36
CA VAL A 163 -0.68 18.19 -0.34
C VAL A 163 -0.96 19.14 -1.51
N PHE A 164 -1.22 18.60 -2.71
CA PHE A 164 -1.60 19.39 -3.89
C PHE A 164 -3.10 19.70 -3.97
N ASN A 165 -3.85 19.49 -2.87
CA ASN A 165 -5.25 19.87 -2.72
C ASN A 165 -5.44 20.74 -1.47
N PRO A 166 -4.95 22.00 -1.47
CA PRO A 166 -4.88 22.84 -0.26
C PRO A 166 -6.25 23.07 0.43
N SER A 167 -7.34 23.08 -0.35
CA SER A 167 -8.69 23.19 0.22
C SER A 167 -9.12 22.00 1.05
N GLY A 168 -8.46 20.84 0.90
CA GLY A 168 -8.68 19.66 1.72
C GLY A 168 -8.20 19.81 3.16
N PHE A 169 -7.44 20.86 3.50
CA PHE A 169 -7.05 21.16 4.89
C PHE A 169 -8.06 22.04 5.62
N ASP A 170 -9.09 22.56 4.93
CA ASP A 170 -10.21 23.23 5.58
C ASP A 170 -11.02 22.20 6.38
N TRP A 171 -11.27 22.50 7.66
CA TRP A 171 -11.95 21.57 8.57
C TRP A 171 -13.37 21.24 8.10
N GLN A 172 -14.13 22.24 7.64
CA GLN A 172 -15.51 22.03 7.20
C GLN A 172 -15.52 21.10 5.99
N LYS A 173 -14.64 21.35 5.01
CA LYS A 173 -14.49 20.48 3.83
C LYS A 173 -14.04 19.08 4.18
N THR A 174 -13.13 18.95 5.13
CA THR A 174 -12.65 17.64 5.61
C THR A 174 -13.78 16.80 6.20
N VAL A 175 -14.63 17.42 7.02
CA VAL A 175 -15.79 16.76 7.62
C VAL A 175 -16.81 16.36 6.55
N ASP A 176 -17.09 17.25 5.60
CA ASP A 176 -18.01 17.00 4.49
C ASP A 176 -17.51 15.88 3.57
N ASP A 177 -16.23 15.89 3.21
CA ASP A 177 -15.58 14.86 2.41
C ASP A 177 -15.55 13.51 3.12
N TRP A 178 -15.33 13.49 4.44
CA TRP A 178 -15.39 12.28 5.24
C TRP A 178 -16.82 11.71 5.28
N ALA A 179 -17.84 12.57 5.41
CA ALA A 179 -19.24 12.17 5.34
C ALA A 179 -19.60 11.61 3.95
N ASP A 180 -19.17 12.27 2.88
CA ASP A 180 -19.35 11.83 1.49
C ASP A 180 -18.67 10.48 1.23
N TRP A 181 -17.42 10.32 1.65
CA TRP A 181 -16.68 9.07 1.52
C TRP A 181 -17.34 7.91 2.28
N LYS A 182 -17.75 8.13 3.53
CA LYS A 182 -18.49 7.13 4.32
C LYS A 182 -19.80 6.73 3.64
N ARG A 183 -20.51 7.70 3.05
CA ARG A 183 -21.74 7.46 2.32
C ARG A 183 -21.49 6.60 1.07
N TRP A 184 -20.46 6.95 0.30
CA TRP A 184 -20.03 6.18 -0.89
C TRP A 184 -19.63 4.74 -0.54
N MET A 185 -18.90 4.53 0.57
CA MET A 185 -18.56 3.20 1.10
C MET A 185 -19.78 2.43 1.63
N GLY A 186 -20.84 3.12 2.05
CA GLY A 186 -22.06 2.50 2.58
C GLY A 186 -23.04 2.05 1.51
N PHE A 187 -23.01 2.65 0.31
CA PHE A 187 -23.92 2.29 -0.78
C PHE A 187 -23.49 1.00 -1.47
N ARG A 188 -24.37 -0.01 -1.46
CA ARG A 188 -24.23 -1.22 -2.28
C ARG A 188 -24.37 -0.85 -3.77
N GLY A 189 -23.61 -1.55 -4.60
CA GLY A 189 -23.63 -1.41 -6.04
C GLY A 189 -24.86 -2.08 -6.65
N GLY A 190 -24.86 -2.15 -7.97
CA GLY A 190 -25.94 -2.74 -8.76
C GLY A 190 -25.76 -2.43 -10.24
N ILE A 191 -26.54 -3.12 -11.07
CA ILE A 191 -26.49 -2.94 -12.53
C ILE A 191 -26.84 -1.48 -12.88
N GLY A 192 -25.93 -0.79 -13.56
CA GLY A 192 -26.12 0.59 -14.01
C GLY A 192 -25.82 1.66 -12.97
N ILE A 193 -25.39 1.31 -11.75
CA ILE A 193 -24.95 2.29 -10.75
C ILE A 193 -23.58 2.83 -11.13
N GLN A 194 -23.45 4.15 -11.10
CA GLN A 194 -22.20 4.85 -11.43
C GLN A 194 -21.13 4.66 -10.33
N PRO A 195 -19.84 4.50 -10.69
CA PRO A 195 -18.72 4.38 -9.75
C PRO A 195 -18.63 5.49 -8.71
N GLU A 196 -19.10 6.69 -9.06
CA GLU A 196 -19.07 7.87 -8.20
C GLU A 196 -20.05 7.74 -7.03
N LYS A 197 -21.07 6.87 -7.15
CA LYS A 197 -22.15 6.69 -6.17
C LYS A 197 -21.95 5.48 -5.26
N SER A 198 -21.21 4.45 -5.70
CA SER A 198 -20.99 3.22 -4.93
C SER A 198 -19.57 2.70 -5.07
N TRP A 199 -18.99 2.29 -3.94
CA TRP A 199 -17.67 1.65 -3.88
C TRP A 199 -17.62 0.31 -4.63
N GLU A 200 -18.73 -0.45 -4.62
CA GLU A 200 -18.81 -1.76 -5.26
C GLU A 200 -18.78 -1.61 -6.78
N SER A 201 -19.57 -0.67 -7.33
CA SER A 201 -19.54 -0.35 -8.76
C SER A 201 -18.19 0.23 -9.21
N TRP A 202 -17.50 0.98 -8.36
CA TRP A 202 -16.12 1.40 -8.62
C TRP A 202 -15.16 0.21 -8.64
N TRP A 203 -15.24 -0.69 -7.66
CA TRP A 203 -14.38 -1.87 -7.56
C TRP A 203 -14.52 -2.76 -8.79
N GLU A 204 -15.74 -3.04 -9.23
CA GLU A 204 -16.02 -3.81 -10.44
C GLU A 204 -15.43 -3.16 -11.69
N ARG A 205 -15.58 -1.83 -11.83
CA ARG A 205 -15.03 -1.08 -12.97
C ARG A 205 -13.51 -1.05 -12.96
N GLU A 206 -12.90 -0.94 -11.77
CA GLU A 206 -11.45 -0.94 -11.63
C GLU A 206 -10.86 -2.28 -12.07
N HIS A 207 -11.50 -3.40 -11.72
CA HIS A 207 -11.07 -4.76 -12.07
C HIS A 207 -11.57 -5.27 -13.43
N GLU A 208 -12.36 -4.48 -14.16
CA GLU A 208 -12.94 -4.88 -15.46
C GLU A 208 -11.89 -5.39 -16.46
N HIS A 209 -10.69 -4.80 -16.45
CA HIS A 209 -9.59 -5.22 -17.32
C HIS A 209 -9.20 -6.70 -17.16
N LEU A 210 -9.31 -7.25 -15.93
CA LEU A 210 -8.97 -8.64 -15.65
C LEU A 210 -9.88 -9.64 -16.36
N LYS A 211 -11.11 -9.25 -16.68
CA LYS A 211 -12.07 -10.09 -17.42
C LYS A 211 -11.57 -10.42 -18.83
N TYR A 212 -10.84 -9.50 -19.44
CA TYR A 212 -10.36 -9.60 -20.82
C TYR A 212 -8.86 -9.93 -20.92
N THR A 213 -8.20 -10.17 -19.79
CA THR A 213 -6.78 -10.53 -19.74
C THR A 213 -6.52 -11.89 -20.38
N ASN A 214 -5.45 -11.95 -21.19
CA ASN A 214 -4.96 -13.18 -21.82
C ASN A 214 -4.33 -14.15 -20.79
N ILE A 215 -4.04 -15.39 -21.20
CA ILE A 215 -3.49 -16.41 -20.29
C ILE A 215 -2.15 -15.96 -19.68
N ARG A 216 -1.27 -15.33 -20.46
CA ARG A 216 0.04 -14.86 -20.00
C ARG A 216 -0.09 -13.81 -18.89
N GLY A 217 -0.96 -12.82 -19.07
CA GLY A 217 -1.25 -11.79 -18.07
C GLY A 217 -1.85 -12.38 -16.80
N ARG A 218 -2.77 -13.35 -16.91
CA ARG A 218 -3.33 -14.05 -15.73
C ARG A 218 -2.26 -14.80 -14.94
N VAL A 219 -1.38 -15.53 -15.63
CA VAL A 219 -0.28 -16.24 -14.97
C VAL A 219 0.65 -15.25 -14.25
N LEU A 220 0.99 -14.13 -14.89
CA LEU A 220 1.82 -13.09 -14.28
C LEU A 220 1.13 -12.46 -13.06
N GLU A 221 -0.17 -12.18 -13.11
CA GLU A 221 -0.92 -11.69 -11.94
C GLU A 221 -0.92 -12.69 -10.79
N ILE A 222 -1.10 -13.98 -11.06
CA ILE A 222 -1.02 -15.02 -10.02
C ILE A 222 0.37 -15.03 -9.40
N ILE A 223 1.43 -15.05 -10.21
CA ILE A 223 2.82 -15.02 -9.73
C ILE A 223 3.06 -13.76 -8.88
N LEU A 224 2.57 -12.61 -9.34
CA LEU A 224 2.67 -11.36 -8.61
C LEU A 224 1.89 -11.40 -7.29
N ALA A 225 0.68 -11.96 -7.26
CA ALA A 225 -0.13 -12.08 -6.06
C ALA A 225 0.48 -13.07 -5.04
N LEU A 226 1.19 -14.10 -5.51
CA LEU A 226 1.84 -15.09 -4.65
C LEU A 226 2.82 -14.46 -3.64
N ARG A 227 3.41 -13.31 -3.98
CA ARG A 227 4.32 -12.57 -3.09
C ARG A 227 3.71 -12.25 -1.72
N PHE A 228 2.39 -12.00 -1.68
CA PHE A 228 1.70 -11.66 -0.43
C PHE A 228 1.64 -12.84 0.55
N PHE A 229 1.57 -14.07 0.05
CA PHE A 229 1.63 -15.28 0.89
C PHE A 229 3.06 -15.55 1.39
N VAL A 230 4.07 -15.16 0.60
CA VAL A 230 5.48 -15.21 1.03
C VAL A 230 5.73 -14.24 2.19
N TYR A 231 5.11 -13.05 2.20
CA TYR A 231 5.23 -12.11 3.31
C TYR A 231 4.71 -12.71 4.62
N GLN A 232 3.50 -13.30 4.58
CA GLN A 232 2.92 -14.00 5.72
C GLN A 232 3.82 -15.15 6.17
N TYR A 233 4.28 -15.97 5.24
CA TYR A 233 5.18 -17.08 5.54
C TYR A 233 6.44 -16.60 6.25
N GLY A 234 7.07 -15.53 5.77
CA GLY A 234 8.26 -14.95 6.37
C GLY A 234 8.02 -14.47 7.79
N ILE A 235 6.95 -13.71 8.03
CA ILE A 235 6.70 -13.06 9.33
C ILE A 235 6.20 -14.06 10.39
N VAL A 236 5.35 -15.03 10.00
CA VAL A 236 4.69 -15.95 10.96
C VAL A 236 5.69 -16.78 11.77
N TYR A 237 6.83 -17.18 11.20
CA TYR A 237 7.86 -17.93 11.93
C TYR A 237 8.70 -17.09 12.89
N HIS A 238 8.60 -15.77 12.80
CA HIS A 238 9.24 -14.84 13.72
C HIS A 238 8.32 -14.42 14.87
N LEU A 239 7.07 -14.89 14.91
CA LEU A 239 6.17 -14.64 16.03
C LEU A 239 6.60 -15.44 17.26
N ASP A 240 6.53 -14.82 18.44
CA ASP A 240 6.86 -15.42 19.72
C ASP A 240 5.92 -16.60 20.05
N ILE A 241 4.63 -16.48 19.67
CA ILE A 241 3.64 -17.57 19.77
C ILE A 241 4.04 -18.83 18.97
N ALA A 242 4.89 -18.70 17.95
CA ALA A 242 5.38 -19.85 17.20
C ALA A 242 6.50 -20.60 17.96
N HIS A 243 7.01 -20.06 19.06
CA HIS A 243 8.09 -20.64 19.88
C HIS A 243 9.30 -21.10 19.03
N HIS A 244 9.68 -20.29 18.04
CA HIS A 244 10.73 -20.60 17.04
C HIS A 244 10.54 -21.90 16.24
N SER A 245 9.35 -22.49 16.26
CA SER A 245 9.03 -23.69 15.48
C SER A 245 8.86 -23.32 14.02
N ARG A 246 9.73 -23.87 13.15
CA ARG A 246 9.64 -23.73 11.69
C ARG A 246 8.76 -24.82 11.04
N SER A 247 7.83 -25.39 11.80
CA SER A 247 6.94 -26.44 11.27
C SER A 247 5.89 -25.85 10.34
N TRP A 248 5.62 -26.52 9.22
CA TRP A 248 4.56 -26.13 8.27
C TRP A 248 3.18 -25.97 8.94
N ARG A 249 2.97 -26.63 10.09
CA ARG A 249 1.75 -26.52 10.89
C ARG A 249 1.52 -25.09 11.41
N VAL A 250 2.57 -24.35 11.76
CA VAL A 250 2.45 -22.96 12.24
C VAL A 250 1.87 -22.07 11.14
N TYR A 251 2.42 -22.21 9.93
CA TYR A 251 1.88 -21.50 8.77
C TYR A 251 0.44 -21.93 8.47
N GLY A 252 0.13 -23.23 8.51
CA GLY A 252 -1.24 -23.74 8.35
C GLY A 252 -2.23 -23.17 9.38
N LEU A 253 -1.84 -23.09 10.66
CA LEU A 253 -2.67 -22.49 11.72
C LEU A 253 -2.88 -20.99 11.52
N SER A 254 -1.90 -20.26 10.96
CA SER A 254 -2.03 -18.82 10.69
C SER A 254 -3.16 -18.49 9.71
N TRP A 255 -3.50 -19.41 8.79
CA TRP A 255 -4.67 -19.27 7.91
C TRP A 255 -6.00 -19.32 8.68
N GLY A 256 -6.03 -19.95 9.85
CA GLY A 256 -7.18 -19.91 10.76
C GLY A 256 -7.52 -18.49 11.21
N VAL A 257 -6.52 -17.62 11.38
CA VAL A 257 -6.73 -16.20 11.74
C VAL A 257 -7.44 -15.46 10.60
N ILE A 258 -7.03 -15.70 9.37
CA ILE A 258 -7.66 -15.11 8.17
C ILE A 258 -9.09 -15.62 8.02
N ALA A 259 -9.31 -16.92 8.15
CA ALA A 259 -10.65 -17.51 8.11
C ALA A 259 -11.56 -16.91 9.19
N ALA A 260 -11.05 -16.76 10.43
CA ALA A 260 -11.77 -16.12 11.52
C ALA A 260 -12.13 -14.66 11.22
N ALA A 261 -11.21 -13.89 10.63
CA ALA A 261 -11.48 -12.51 10.22
C ALA A 261 -12.57 -12.40 9.13
N PHE A 262 -12.58 -13.31 8.15
CA PHE A 262 -13.64 -13.40 7.15
C PHE A 262 -14.99 -13.78 7.77
N LEU A 263 -15.02 -14.79 8.65
CA LEU A 263 -16.23 -15.20 9.35
C LEU A 263 -16.79 -14.06 10.20
N LEU A 264 -15.93 -13.37 10.96
CA LEU A 264 -16.32 -12.20 11.77
C LEU A 264 -16.94 -11.10 10.90
N SER A 265 -16.29 -10.78 9.77
CA SER A 265 -16.80 -9.78 8.82
C SER A 265 -18.14 -10.19 8.23
N LYS A 266 -18.32 -11.48 7.93
CA LYS A 266 -19.58 -12.02 7.41
C LYS A 266 -20.70 -11.97 8.46
N VAL A 267 -20.42 -12.35 9.70
CA VAL A 267 -21.36 -12.25 10.84
C VAL A 267 -21.82 -10.80 11.04
N VAL A 268 -20.90 -9.84 11.02
CA VAL A 268 -21.24 -8.41 11.14
C VAL A 268 -22.09 -7.92 9.97
N SER A 269 -21.78 -8.36 8.75
CA SER A 269 -22.52 -7.99 7.53
C SER A 269 -23.96 -8.54 7.55
N VAL A 270 -24.13 -9.83 7.88
CA VAL A 270 -25.44 -10.47 8.03
C VAL A 270 -26.21 -9.87 9.20
N GLY A 271 -25.56 -9.65 10.34
CA GLY A 271 -26.15 -9.00 11.51
C GLY A 271 -26.66 -7.59 11.20
N ARG A 272 -25.94 -6.82 10.37
CA ARG A 272 -26.42 -5.51 9.90
C ARG A 272 -27.69 -5.65 9.06
N GLN A 273 -27.75 -6.65 8.18
CA GLN A 273 -28.90 -6.84 7.29
C GLN A 273 -30.15 -7.31 8.06
N LEU A 274 -29.98 -8.14 9.09
CA LEU A 274 -31.09 -8.69 9.87
C LEU A 274 -31.57 -7.74 10.98
N LEU A 275 -30.65 -7.04 11.66
CA LEU A 275 -30.96 -6.28 12.88
C LEU A 275 -30.85 -4.75 12.70
N GLY A 276 -30.26 -4.28 11.60
CA GLY A 276 -29.77 -2.91 11.49
C GLY A 276 -30.83 -1.82 11.28
N ILE A 277 -32.03 -2.17 10.79
CA ILE A 277 -33.08 -1.18 10.49
C ILE A 277 -34.08 -1.07 11.66
N GLU A 278 -34.43 -2.18 12.31
CA GLU A 278 -35.45 -2.21 13.37
C GLU A 278 -34.87 -2.29 14.80
N LEU A 279 -33.64 -2.81 14.96
CA LEU A 279 -33.04 -3.10 16.27
C LEU A 279 -31.60 -2.58 16.37
N GLU A 280 -31.41 -1.28 16.15
CA GLU A 280 -30.08 -0.66 16.15
C GLU A 280 -29.30 -0.91 17.47
N LEU A 281 -29.98 -0.88 18.62
CA LEU A 281 -29.38 -1.16 19.92
C LEU A 281 -28.82 -2.59 19.98
N VAL A 282 -29.58 -3.58 19.50
CA VAL A 282 -29.17 -4.99 19.48
C VAL A 282 -27.96 -5.16 18.56
N PHE A 283 -27.93 -4.48 17.41
CA PHE A 283 -26.77 -4.51 16.53
C PHE A 283 -25.52 -3.89 17.17
N ARG A 284 -25.67 -2.81 17.95
CA ARG A 284 -24.56 -2.23 18.73
C ARG A 284 -24.07 -3.19 19.82
N MET A 285 -24.99 -3.85 20.53
CA MET A 285 -24.65 -4.88 21.53
C MET A 285 -23.94 -6.08 20.91
N LEU A 286 -24.37 -6.55 19.74
CA LEU A 286 -23.69 -7.61 18.99
C LEU A 286 -22.23 -7.24 18.68
N LYS A 287 -21.98 -6.01 18.20
CA LYS A 287 -20.62 -5.53 17.94
C LYS A 287 -19.77 -5.50 19.22
N ALA A 288 -20.34 -5.01 20.32
CA ALA A 288 -19.66 -4.97 21.61
C ALA A 288 -19.33 -6.38 22.10
N PHE A 289 -20.28 -7.32 21.99
CA PHE A 289 -20.08 -8.73 22.33
C PHE A 289 -18.97 -9.37 21.48
N LEU A 290 -19.01 -9.19 20.17
CA LEU A 290 -17.97 -9.71 19.26
C LEU A 290 -16.59 -9.13 19.60
N PHE A 291 -16.51 -7.83 19.90
CA PHE A 291 -15.27 -7.19 20.32
C PHE A 291 -14.74 -7.79 21.63
N LEU A 292 -15.60 -7.97 22.64
CA LEU A 292 -15.24 -8.59 23.91
C LEU A 292 -14.83 -10.06 23.72
N ALA A 293 -15.47 -10.80 22.81
CA ALA A 293 -15.10 -12.17 22.49
C ALA A 293 -13.70 -12.24 21.84
N CYS A 294 -13.41 -11.36 20.87
CA CYS A 294 -12.08 -11.24 20.28
C CYS A 294 -11.02 -10.87 21.33
N LEU A 295 -11.34 -9.93 22.23
CA LEU A 295 -10.45 -9.55 23.32
C LEU A 295 -10.23 -10.69 24.32
N GLY A 296 -11.27 -11.46 24.64
CA GLY A 296 -11.16 -12.66 25.47
C GLY A 296 -10.26 -13.71 24.85
N ILE A 297 -10.39 -13.94 23.54
CA ILE A 297 -9.53 -14.88 22.79
C ILE A 297 -8.07 -14.42 22.80
N THR A 298 -7.79 -13.13 22.58
CA THR A 298 -6.39 -12.64 22.60
C THR A 298 -5.78 -12.75 23.99
N ILE A 299 -6.52 -12.45 25.06
CA ILE A 299 -6.06 -12.63 26.45
C ILE A 299 -5.80 -14.12 26.74
N LEU A 300 -6.70 -15.01 26.30
CA LEU A 300 -6.53 -16.45 26.46
C LEU A 300 -5.26 -16.94 25.75
N LEU A 301 -5.05 -16.54 24.50
CA LEU A 301 -3.86 -16.88 23.72
C LEU A 301 -2.58 -16.32 24.36
N SER A 302 -2.63 -15.11 24.92
CA SER A 302 -1.50 -14.52 25.65
C SER A 302 -1.13 -15.35 26.89
N LYS A 303 -2.11 -15.79 27.68
CA LYS A 303 -1.88 -16.58 28.89
C LYS A 303 -1.45 -18.03 28.60
N THR A 304 -1.99 -18.64 27.55
CA THR A 304 -1.78 -20.08 27.26
C THR A 304 -0.61 -20.36 26.34
N TYR A 305 -0.41 -19.52 25.31
CA TYR A 305 0.62 -19.72 24.28
C TYR A 305 1.64 -18.58 24.24
N GLY A 306 1.59 -17.62 25.17
CA GLY A 306 2.59 -16.56 25.26
C GLY A 306 2.50 -15.50 24.16
N LEU A 307 1.32 -15.28 23.56
CA LEU A 307 1.11 -14.21 22.58
C LEU A 307 1.52 -12.84 23.14
N THR A 308 2.44 -12.15 22.45
CA THR A 308 2.95 -10.84 22.85
C THR A 308 2.29 -9.69 22.08
N ILE A 309 2.48 -8.45 22.55
CA ILE A 309 2.03 -7.26 21.79
C ILE A 309 2.81 -7.15 20.46
N SER A 310 4.09 -7.56 20.45
CA SER A 310 4.90 -7.62 19.24
C SER A 310 4.27 -8.56 18.20
N ASP A 311 3.77 -9.72 18.64
CA ASP A 311 3.06 -10.66 17.77
C ASP A 311 1.80 -10.05 17.15
N LEU A 312 1.03 -9.27 17.93
CA LEU A 312 -0.16 -8.59 17.41
C LEU A 312 0.21 -7.56 16.33
N LEU A 313 1.28 -6.79 16.52
CA LEU A 313 1.76 -5.84 15.52
C LEU A 313 2.30 -6.54 14.27
N ALA A 314 3.11 -7.60 14.45
CA ALA A 314 3.63 -8.41 13.36
C ALA A 314 2.51 -9.15 12.60
N ALA A 315 1.46 -9.58 13.29
CA ALA A 315 0.26 -10.16 12.68
C ALA A 315 -0.43 -9.17 11.73
N VAL A 316 -0.53 -7.88 12.08
CA VAL A 316 -1.06 -6.86 11.17
C VAL A 316 -0.22 -6.77 9.89
N LEU A 317 1.11 -6.77 10.03
CA LEU A 317 2.04 -6.74 8.89
C LEU A 317 2.00 -8.00 8.03
N ALA A 318 1.67 -9.16 8.63
CA ALA A 318 1.56 -10.43 7.92
C ALA A 318 0.21 -10.57 7.20
N PHE A 319 -0.90 -10.32 7.90
CA PHE A 319 -2.24 -10.67 7.43
C PHE A 319 -2.89 -9.59 6.56
N LEU A 320 -2.54 -8.31 6.71
CA LEU A 320 -3.06 -7.26 5.81
C LEU A 320 -2.64 -7.53 4.35
N PRO A 321 -1.35 -7.77 4.04
CA PRO A 321 -0.96 -8.12 2.68
C PRO A 321 -1.56 -9.43 2.20
N THR A 322 -1.72 -10.46 3.06
CA THR A 322 -2.42 -11.69 2.67
C THR A 322 -3.85 -11.43 2.26
N GLY A 323 -4.56 -10.56 2.99
CA GLY A 323 -5.90 -10.12 2.61
C GLY A 323 -5.94 -9.50 1.21
N TRP A 324 -4.95 -8.67 0.86
CA TRP A 324 -4.83 -8.15 -0.51
C TRP A 324 -4.57 -9.25 -1.54
N GLY A 325 -3.72 -10.22 -1.22
CA GLY A 325 -3.45 -11.36 -2.10
C GLY A 325 -4.67 -12.25 -2.37
N ILE A 326 -5.63 -12.32 -1.43
CA ILE A 326 -6.90 -13.04 -1.61
C ILE A 326 -7.89 -12.24 -2.47
N LEU A 327 -7.83 -10.91 -2.42
CA LEU A 327 -8.73 -10.02 -3.16
C LEU A 327 -8.29 -9.77 -4.61
N LEU A 328 -7.03 -10.05 -4.94
CA LEU A 328 -6.38 -9.83 -6.24
C LEU A 328 -6.58 -10.99 -7.20
#